data_AF-A0A9P8A2K6-F1
#
_entry.id   AF-A0A9P8A2K6-F1
#
_cell.length_a   1.000
_cell.length_b   1.000
_cell.length_c   1.000
_cell.angle_alpha   90.00
_cell.angle_beta   90.00
_cell.angle_gamma   90.00
#
_symmetry.space_group_name_H-M   'P 1'
#
loop_
_entity.id
_entity.type
_entity.pdbx_description
1 polymer ?
#
loop_
_entity_poly.entity_id
_entity_poly.type
_entity_poly.pdbx_seq_one_letter_code
_entity_poly.pdbx_strand_id
1 'polypeptide(L)'
;MIQKSEFGLDELDSSRHIQYHAIGACTTLLPPAAPYLAVMAQKYQISQGFVSTTMMGAEKCSCMIDRSMICTCMQDARALFLVTKSAVQHRQLLKSLSNSPSPQPAFNMSSSSSTLSLYCLNKNYSSWSLRAWLAMQVLKIDFKTVMLTVGTPEVPDLGLPACQKYLSRAGPTAKVPALHVPTPSGETHIVFESLAILEYLAEDYPELWPSDRFERAYARSLASEMATSFGAVRNYAMNIRQRYPFDPELYTEDVKKGLLRLSSIWEELRTKASAKEGDQGYLFGGFTALDAMYAPLMFRIRSYDLLSKVEGKHARAYVEHMLNNEQMKEWEEQSSHEKEIIPSDELYPLTK
;
A
#
# COMPACT_ATOMS: atom_id res chain seq x y z
N MET A 1 47.51 49.94 39.00
CA MET A 1 48.54 48.93 38.73
C MET A 1 48.75 48.83 37.22
N ILE A 2 49.77 49.53 36.69
CA ILE A 2 50.90 49.02 35.87
C ILE A 2 50.65 47.61 35.26
N GLN A 3 50.78 47.26 33.96
CA GLN A 3 51.50 47.76 32.76
C GLN A 3 50.82 47.14 31.50
N LYS A 4 50.62 47.85 30.36
CA LYS A 4 51.43 47.89 29.09
C LYS A 4 51.96 46.52 28.61
N SER A 5 51.89 46.10 27.34
CA SER A 5 52.18 46.75 26.04
C SER A 5 51.60 45.91 24.86
N GLU A 6 50.98 46.44 23.81
CA GLU A 6 51.52 47.15 22.62
C GLU A 6 52.19 46.23 21.57
N PHE A 7 51.55 46.05 20.40
CA PHE A 7 52.03 46.38 19.03
C PHE A 7 51.36 45.53 17.94
N GLY A 8 50.86 46.19 16.90
CA GLY A 8 50.52 45.57 15.62
C GLY A 8 51.70 45.61 14.65
N LEU A 9 51.55 44.90 13.52
CA LEU A 9 51.89 45.25 12.14
C LEU A 9 52.11 43.99 11.29
N ASP A 10 51.38 43.95 10.17
CA ASP A 10 51.73 43.55 8.80
C ASP A 10 52.35 42.18 8.42
N GLU A 11 51.75 41.67 7.33
CA GLU A 11 52.22 40.82 6.22
C GLU A 11 53.58 40.09 6.33
N LEU A 12 53.57 38.75 6.10
CA LEU A 12 54.21 38.09 4.95
C LEU A 12 54.33 36.55 5.14
N ASP A 13 53.73 35.85 4.18
CA ASP A 13 54.22 34.70 3.39
C ASP A 13 54.81 33.41 4.01
N SER A 14 54.36 32.32 3.38
CA SER A 14 55.03 31.06 3.04
C SER A 14 55.23 29.94 4.08
N SER A 15 54.61 28.82 3.72
CA SER A 15 55.03 27.42 3.96
C SER A 15 54.89 26.86 5.38
N ARG A 16 54.09 25.78 5.51
CA ARG A 16 54.54 24.46 5.99
C ARG A 16 53.39 23.45 6.13
N HIS A 17 53.68 22.25 5.66
CA HIS A 17 52.95 21.01 5.89
C HIS A 17 52.66 20.75 7.37
N ILE A 18 51.50 20.18 7.68
CA ILE A 18 51.26 19.45 8.93
C ILE A 18 50.56 18.11 8.64
N GLN A 19 51.21 17.04 9.11
CA GLN A 19 50.74 15.66 9.15
C GLN A 19 49.72 15.42 10.26
N TYR A 20 48.93 14.37 10.06
CA TYR A 20 47.91 13.82 10.95
C TYR A 20 48.45 13.28 12.28
N HIS A 21 47.65 13.44 13.34
CA HIS A 21 47.60 12.51 14.48
C HIS A 21 46.14 12.20 14.85
N ALA A 22 45.89 10.91 15.10
CA ALA A 22 44.62 10.32 15.45
C ALA A 22 44.28 10.46 16.95
N ILE A 23 42.99 10.59 17.28
CA ILE A 23 42.45 10.33 18.62
C ILE A 23 41.09 9.60 18.51
N GLY A 24 41.07 8.36 19.01
CA GLY A 24 40.10 7.90 20.03
C GLY A 24 38.72 7.42 19.60
N ALA A 25 38.54 6.10 19.58
CA ALA A 25 37.25 5.42 19.55
C ALA A 25 36.60 5.37 20.95
N CYS A 26 35.26 5.35 21.02
CA CYS A 26 34.51 4.78 22.13
C CYS A 26 33.31 3.99 21.59
N THR A 27 33.36 2.67 21.81
CA THR A 27 32.36 1.66 21.47
C THR A 27 31.40 1.46 22.64
N THR A 28 30.08 1.32 22.38
CA THR A 28 29.16 0.55 23.25
C THR A 28 27.91 0.08 22.49
N LEU A 29 27.91 -1.24 22.20
CA LEU A 29 26.84 -2.25 22.32
C LEU A 29 25.41 -1.99 21.78
N LEU A 30 25.03 -2.77 20.75
CA LEU A 30 23.67 -3.24 20.47
C LEU A 30 23.65 -4.80 20.54
N PRO A 31 22.54 -5.43 20.98
CA PRO A 31 22.47 -6.87 21.31
C PRO A 31 22.20 -7.78 20.09
N PRO A 32 22.40 -9.12 20.21
CA PRO A 32 22.46 -10.04 19.09
C PRO A 32 21.12 -10.73 18.81
N ALA A 33 20.68 -10.74 17.56
CA ALA A 33 19.64 -11.65 17.08
C ALA A 33 19.91 -12.05 15.63
N ALA A 34 20.72 -13.10 15.42
CA ALA A 34 20.69 -13.89 14.20
C ALA A 34 21.39 -15.26 14.36
N PRO A 35 20.63 -16.36 14.48
CA PRO A 35 21.11 -17.68 14.10
C PRO A 35 20.44 -18.15 12.79
N TYR A 36 20.38 -17.28 11.75
CA TYR A 36 19.76 -17.64 10.46
C TYR A 36 20.69 -17.49 9.23
N LEU A 37 21.82 -16.79 9.36
CA LEU A 37 22.77 -16.63 8.25
C LEU A 37 23.78 -17.79 8.10
N ALA A 38 23.97 -18.60 9.15
CA ALA A 38 24.89 -19.74 9.11
C ALA A 38 24.33 -20.98 8.40
N VAL A 39 23.00 -21.09 8.26
CA VAL A 39 22.35 -22.29 7.67
C VAL A 39 22.30 -22.24 6.13
N MET A 40 22.40 -21.06 5.51
CA MET A 40 22.33 -20.93 4.05
C MET A 40 23.66 -21.21 3.33
N ALA A 41 24.80 -21.01 4.00
CA ALA A 41 26.12 -21.21 3.38
C ALA A 41 26.47 -22.70 3.15
N GLN A 42 25.83 -23.63 3.86
CA GLN A 42 26.13 -25.07 3.78
C GLN A 42 25.32 -25.79 2.69
N LYS A 43 24.27 -25.17 2.12
CA LYS A 43 23.39 -25.80 1.12
C LYS A 43 23.83 -25.59 -0.33
N TYR A 44 24.77 -24.67 -0.61
CA TYR A 44 25.10 -24.24 -1.97
C TYR A 44 26.54 -24.47 -2.44
N GLN A 45 27.41 -25.12 -1.65
CA GLN A 45 28.79 -25.49 -2.05
C GLN A 45 29.54 -24.45 -2.92
N ILE A 46 29.56 -23.18 -2.50
CA ILE A 46 30.32 -22.14 -3.22
C ILE A 46 31.75 -22.14 -2.68
N SER A 47 32.69 -22.62 -3.49
CA SER A 47 34.13 -22.57 -3.20
C SER A 47 34.65 -21.14 -3.27
N GLN A 48 35.36 -20.73 -2.21
CA GLN A 48 36.21 -19.54 -2.21
C GLN A 48 37.38 -19.71 -3.18
N GLY A 49 37.58 -18.78 -4.11
CA GLY A 49 38.79 -18.76 -4.94
C GLY A 49 38.75 -17.83 -6.15
N PHE A 50 39.46 -16.70 -6.02
CA PHE A 50 40.25 -16.00 -7.05
C PHE A 50 39.83 -16.09 -8.53
N VAL A 51 39.40 -14.95 -9.09
CA VAL A 51 39.70 -14.60 -10.49
C VAL A 51 40.40 -13.25 -10.50
N SER A 52 41.69 -13.33 -10.87
CA SER A 52 42.55 -12.21 -11.24
C SER A 52 42.04 -11.57 -12.54
N THR A 53 42.03 -10.25 -12.62
CA THR A 53 42.12 -9.57 -13.92
C THR A 53 43.16 -8.47 -13.81
N THR A 54 44.25 -8.68 -14.53
CA THR A 54 45.40 -7.80 -14.68
C THR A 54 44.97 -6.43 -15.19
N MET A 55 45.37 -5.39 -14.47
CA MET A 55 45.43 -4.01 -14.98
C MET A 55 46.53 -3.90 -16.05
N MET A 56 46.17 -3.40 -17.23
CA MET A 56 47.03 -2.46 -17.97
C MET A 56 46.14 -1.29 -18.38
N GLY A 57 46.56 -0.10 -17.97
CA GLY A 57 45.69 1.05 -17.74
C GLY A 57 45.16 1.76 -18.99
N ALA A 58 44.07 2.47 -18.75
CA ALA A 58 43.80 3.78 -19.31
C ALA A 58 42.79 4.48 -18.39
N GLU A 59 42.94 5.79 -18.28
CA GLU A 59 42.43 6.65 -17.22
C GLU A 59 40.92 6.92 -17.28
N LYS A 60 40.41 7.46 -16.15
CA LYS A 60 39.27 8.38 -15.99
C LYS A 60 37.84 7.79 -16.04
N CYS A 61 37.25 7.60 -14.86
CA CYS A 61 36.32 8.56 -14.23
C CYS A 61 35.52 7.88 -13.11
N SER A 62 35.66 8.41 -11.90
CA SER A 62 34.70 8.18 -10.82
C SER A 62 34.53 9.51 -10.09
N CYS A 63 33.32 10.08 -10.14
CA CYS A 63 32.80 10.86 -9.03
C CYS A 63 31.26 10.87 -9.09
N MET A 64 30.67 10.25 -8.07
CA MET A 64 29.31 10.52 -7.61
C MET A 64 29.23 11.99 -7.17
N ILE A 65 28.17 12.68 -7.59
CA ILE A 65 27.88 14.06 -7.20
C ILE A 65 27.00 14.04 -5.95
N ASP A 66 27.54 14.58 -4.85
CA ASP A 66 26.78 15.23 -3.79
C ASP A 66 26.89 16.77 -3.96
N ARG A 67 25.86 17.47 -3.50
CA ARG A 67 25.61 18.90 -3.66
C ARG A 67 26.57 19.75 -2.82
N SER A 68 27.62 20.28 -3.44
CA SER A 68 28.10 21.66 -3.23
C SER A 68 29.41 21.88 -3.97
N MET A 69 29.39 22.67 -5.03
CA MET A 69 30.38 23.72 -5.32
C MET A 69 30.30 24.11 -6.79
N ILE A 70 29.98 25.38 -6.98
CA ILE A 70 30.38 26.15 -8.15
C ILE A 70 31.91 26.07 -8.22
N CYS A 71 32.47 25.46 -9.25
CA CYS A 71 33.82 25.77 -9.69
C CYS A 71 33.89 25.76 -11.22
N THR A 72 34.13 26.97 -11.69
CA THR A 72 34.45 27.43 -13.04
C THR A 72 35.46 26.54 -13.78
N CYS A 73 35.01 25.95 -14.89
CA CYS A 73 35.85 25.67 -16.05
C CYS A 73 35.03 26.01 -17.31
N MET A 74 34.93 27.31 -17.60
CA MET A 74 34.45 27.84 -18.88
C MET A 74 35.62 27.84 -19.87
N GLN A 75 35.70 26.83 -20.73
CA GLN A 75 36.28 26.96 -22.07
C GLN A 75 35.47 26.12 -23.07
N ASP A 76 34.18 26.45 -23.24
CA ASP A 76 33.56 26.48 -24.57
C ASP A 76 32.11 27.02 -24.48
N ALA A 77 31.94 28.32 -24.69
CA ALA A 77 30.65 29.00 -24.61
C ALA A 77 29.70 28.69 -25.79
N ARG A 78 30.09 27.81 -26.73
CA ARG A 78 29.25 27.42 -27.89
C ARG A 78 28.45 26.13 -27.67
N ALA A 79 28.93 25.20 -26.82
CA ALA A 79 28.26 23.92 -26.60
C ALA A 79 27.03 24.03 -25.67
N LEU A 80 27.07 24.94 -24.69
CA LEU A 80 25.99 25.12 -23.71
C LEU A 80 24.72 25.78 -24.31
N PHE A 81 24.87 26.51 -25.42
CA PHE A 81 23.77 27.19 -26.10
C PHE A 81 22.95 26.26 -27.03
N LEU A 82 23.53 25.14 -27.47
CA LEU A 82 22.87 24.16 -28.33
C LEU A 82 22.02 23.16 -27.53
N VAL A 83 22.47 22.75 -26.35
CA VAL A 83 21.75 21.79 -25.50
C VAL A 83 20.52 22.43 -24.84
N THR A 84 20.58 23.73 -24.50
CA THR A 84 19.47 24.44 -23.86
C THR A 84 18.35 24.84 -24.83
N LYS A 85 18.67 25.17 -26.08
CA LYS A 85 17.64 25.43 -27.11
C LYS A 85 16.84 24.18 -27.48
N SER A 86 17.51 23.02 -27.58
CA SER A 86 16.86 21.73 -27.88
C SER A 86 15.86 21.33 -26.78
N ALA A 87 16.23 21.46 -25.50
CA ALA A 87 15.35 21.08 -24.39
C ALA A 87 14.12 21.99 -24.22
N VAL A 88 14.25 23.28 -24.52
CA VAL A 88 13.13 24.25 -24.46
C VAL A 88 12.19 24.08 -25.66
N GLN A 89 12.72 23.87 -26.87
CA GLN A 89 11.90 23.57 -28.05
C GLN A 89 11.19 22.22 -27.92
N HIS A 90 11.82 21.20 -27.33
CA HIS A 90 11.18 19.91 -27.09
C HIS A 90 10.02 20.01 -26.08
N ARG A 91 10.17 20.83 -25.02
CA ARG A 91 9.08 21.10 -24.07
C ARG A 91 7.94 21.92 -24.68
N GLN A 92 8.23 22.83 -25.59
CA GLN A 92 7.19 23.59 -26.29
C GLN A 92 6.45 22.72 -27.31
N LEU A 93 7.15 21.83 -28.02
CA LEU A 93 6.54 20.86 -28.94
C LEU A 93 5.63 19.86 -28.22
N LEU A 94 6.06 19.37 -27.04
CA LEU A 94 5.24 18.50 -26.18
C LEU A 94 4.00 19.21 -25.63
N LYS A 95 4.10 20.52 -25.32
CA LYS A 95 2.95 21.33 -24.90
C LYS A 95 1.98 21.67 -26.04
N SER A 96 2.46 21.76 -27.29
CA SER A 96 1.56 21.92 -28.45
C SER A 96 0.86 20.61 -28.84
N LEU A 97 1.50 19.46 -28.58
CA LEU A 97 0.90 18.14 -28.82
C LEU A 97 -0.14 17.77 -27.75
N SER A 98 -0.02 18.31 -26.52
CA SER A 98 -0.98 18.08 -25.42
C SER A 98 -2.29 18.89 -25.51
N ASN A 99 -2.44 19.77 -26.51
CA ASN A 99 -3.65 20.58 -26.71
C ASN A 99 -4.61 20.00 -27.77
N SER A 100 -4.35 18.79 -28.25
CA SER A 100 -5.32 18.03 -29.04
C SER A 100 -6.31 17.38 -28.06
N PRO A 101 -7.63 17.41 -28.30
CA PRO A 101 -8.55 16.58 -27.52
C PRO A 101 -8.03 15.14 -27.63
N SER A 102 -7.76 14.50 -26.49
CA SER A 102 -7.54 13.07 -26.49
C SER A 102 -8.75 12.45 -27.19
N PRO A 103 -8.56 11.62 -28.24
CA PRO A 103 -9.65 10.80 -28.70
C PRO A 103 -9.99 9.93 -27.50
N GLN A 104 -11.13 10.17 -26.87
CA GLN A 104 -11.67 9.21 -25.93
C GLN A 104 -11.83 7.93 -26.74
N PRO A 105 -11.18 6.82 -26.36
CA PRO A 105 -11.63 5.55 -26.85
C PRO A 105 -13.01 5.35 -26.21
N ALA A 106 -14.05 5.79 -26.90
CA ALA A 106 -15.36 5.22 -26.73
C ALA A 106 -15.19 3.75 -27.10
N PHE A 107 -14.91 2.93 -26.09
CA PHE A 107 -14.85 1.49 -26.22
C PHE A 107 -16.29 1.03 -26.46
N ASN A 108 -16.74 1.16 -27.71
CA ASN A 108 -17.95 0.53 -28.19
C ASN A 108 -17.68 -0.97 -28.24
N MET A 109 -17.84 -1.63 -27.09
CA MET A 109 -17.85 -3.08 -27.00
C MET A 109 -19.13 -3.60 -27.65
N SER A 110 -19.08 -3.86 -28.96
CA SER A 110 -20.03 -4.77 -29.59
C SER A 110 -19.45 -6.20 -29.60
N SER A 111 -20.04 -7.02 -28.73
CA SER A 111 -20.25 -8.47 -28.85
C SER A 111 -19.03 -9.40 -29.05
N SER A 112 -18.24 -9.56 -27.99
CA SER A 112 -17.86 -10.89 -27.49
C SER A 112 -17.71 -10.77 -25.97
N SER A 113 -18.49 -11.52 -25.20
CA SER A 113 -18.60 -11.40 -23.73
C SER A 113 -17.27 -11.71 -23.02
N SER A 114 -16.40 -10.72 -22.89
CA SER A 114 -15.16 -10.77 -22.10
C SER A 114 -15.36 -10.09 -20.75
N THR A 115 -16.37 -10.52 -19.99
CA THR A 115 -16.71 -9.97 -18.67
C THR A 115 -15.61 -10.29 -17.65
N LEU A 116 -15.19 -9.28 -16.88
CA LEU A 116 -14.28 -9.44 -15.75
C LEU A 116 -14.79 -10.50 -14.77
N SER A 117 -13.90 -11.29 -14.17
CA SER A 117 -14.28 -12.27 -13.15
C SER A 117 -13.51 -12.06 -11.86
N LEU A 118 -14.20 -11.69 -10.78
CA LEU A 118 -13.61 -11.52 -9.45
C LEU A 118 -13.79 -12.80 -8.64
N TYR A 119 -12.68 -13.47 -8.34
CA TYR A 119 -12.66 -14.65 -7.47
C TYR A 119 -12.69 -14.19 -6.02
N CYS A 120 -13.63 -14.73 -5.25
CA CYS A 120 -13.89 -14.39 -3.86
C CYS A 120 -14.00 -15.68 -3.03
N LEU A 121 -13.84 -15.55 -1.71
CA LEU A 121 -14.21 -16.59 -0.74
C LEU A 121 -15.50 -16.16 -0.02
N ASN A 122 -16.12 -17.07 0.73
CA ASN A 122 -17.34 -16.87 1.52
C ASN A 122 -17.43 -15.43 2.06
N LYS A 123 -18.51 -14.73 1.71
CA LYS A 123 -18.75 -13.33 2.05
C LYS A 123 -18.76 -13.10 3.55
N ASN A 124 -19.23 -14.09 4.32
CA ASN A 124 -19.22 -14.02 5.77
C ASN A 124 -17.80 -13.87 6.35
N TYR A 125 -16.78 -14.44 5.69
CA TYR A 125 -15.41 -14.57 6.20
C TYR A 125 -14.35 -13.78 5.42
N SER A 126 -14.58 -13.46 4.15
CA SER A 126 -13.54 -12.96 3.25
C SER A 126 -13.32 -11.44 3.30
N SER A 127 -12.53 -10.98 4.27
CA SER A 127 -12.23 -9.55 4.40
C SER A 127 -11.48 -8.97 3.21
N TRP A 128 -10.60 -9.75 2.57
CA TRP A 128 -9.82 -9.25 1.44
C TRP A 128 -10.67 -9.10 0.18
N SER A 129 -11.60 -10.04 -0.04
CA SER A 129 -12.47 -10.04 -1.22
C SER A 129 -13.45 -8.88 -1.22
N LEU A 130 -14.00 -8.54 -0.03
CA LEU A 130 -14.89 -7.40 0.15
C LEU A 130 -14.28 -6.10 -0.38
N ARG A 131 -12.97 -5.88 -0.20
CA ARG A 131 -12.28 -4.64 -0.62
C ARG A 131 -12.41 -4.41 -2.13
N ALA A 132 -12.06 -5.42 -2.93
CA ALA A 132 -12.14 -5.31 -4.39
C ALA A 132 -13.60 -5.32 -4.87
N TRP A 133 -14.41 -6.21 -4.32
CA TRP A 133 -15.82 -6.33 -4.70
C TRP A 133 -16.59 -5.03 -4.44
N LEU A 134 -16.39 -4.40 -3.27
CA LEU A 134 -17.07 -3.16 -2.91
C LEU A 134 -16.73 -2.03 -3.88
N ALA A 135 -15.45 -1.86 -4.22
CA ALA A 135 -15.03 -0.84 -5.17
C ALA A 135 -15.64 -1.06 -6.56
N MET A 136 -15.64 -2.31 -7.06
CA MET A 136 -16.24 -2.62 -8.36
C MET A 136 -17.75 -2.38 -8.38
N GLN A 137 -18.45 -2.68 -7.28
CA GLN A 137 -19.89 -2.42 -7.14
C GLN A 137 -20.21 -0.93 -7.08
N VAL A 138 -19.47 -0.15 -6.29
CA VAL A 138 -19.66 1.31 -6.19
C VAL A 138 -19.40 2.00 -7.53
N LEU A 139 -18.37 1.56 -8.25
CA LEU A 139 -18.06 2.02 -9.61
C LEU A 139 -19.04 1.50 -10.68
N LYS A 140 -19.95 0.59 -10.32
CA LYS A 140 -20.92 -0.03 -11.22
C LYS A 140 -20.25 -0.73 -12.41
N ILE A 141 -19.09 -1.33 -12.18
CA ILE A 141 -18.39 -2.14 -13.18
C ILE A 141 -19.19 -3.43 -13.39
N ASP A 142 -19.37 -3.85 -14.64
CA ASP A 142 -19.94 -5.16 -14.94
C ASP A 142 -18.89 -6.25 -14.72
N PHE A 143 -19.15 -7.15 -13.78
CA PHE A 143 -18.25 -8.27 -13.48
C PHE A 143 -19.02 -9.47 -12.93
N LYS A 144 -18.46 -10.66 -13.17
CA LYS A 144 -18.91 -11.91 -12.57
C LYS A 144 -18.19 -12.14 -11.25
N THR A 145 -18.92 -12.44 -10.18
CA THR A 145 -18.32 -12.95 -8.94
C THR A 145 -18.20 -14.46 -9.01
N VAL A 146 -17.00 -15.01 -8.83
CA VAL A 146 -16.74 -16.45 -8.74
C VAL A 146 -16.43 -16.81 -7.29
N MET A 147 -17.39 -17.42 -6.61
CA MET A 147 -17.26 -17.82 -5.21
C MET A 147 -16.50 -19.15 -5.09
N LEU A 148 -15.42 -19.15 -4.31
CA LEU A 148 -14.69 -20.32 -3.86
C LEU A 148 -15.07 -20.60 -2.40
N THR A 149 -16.11 -21.41 -2.23
CA THR A 149 -16.68 -21.76 -0.93
C THR A 149 -15.75 -22.69 -0.13
N VAL A 150 -15.45 -22.31 1.11
CA VAL A 150 -14.75 -23.08 2.16
C VAL A 150 -15.75 -23.37 3.29
N GLY A 151 -15.47 -24.38 4.10
CA GLY A 151 -16.39 -24.91 5.11
C GLY A 151 -17.28 -26.04 4.59
N THR A 152 -16.88 -26.68 3.49
CA THR A 152 -17.55 -27.86 2.90
C THR A 152 -16.83 -29.15 3.33
N PRO A 153 -17.42 -30.35 3.18
CA PRO A 153 -16.71 -31.60 3.47
C PRO A 153 -15.37 -31.76 2.73
N GLU A 154 -15.27 -31.24 1.51
CA GLU A 154 -14.07 -31.32 0.67
C GLU A 154 -13.00 -30.27 1.07
N VAL A 155 -13.44 -29.12 1.57
CA VAL A 155 -12.58 -28.01 1.99
C VAL A 155 -13.07 -27.51 3.35
N PRO A 156 -12.81 -28.25 4.44
CA PRO A 156 -13.51 -28.04 5.71
C PRO A 156 -13.03 -26.81 6.48
N ASP A 157 -11.80 -26.33 6.22
CA ASP A 157 -11.25 -25.18 6.93
C ASP A 157 -10.15 -24.48 6.12
N LEU A 158 -9.80 -23.26 6.55
CA LEU A 158 -8.66 -22.51 6.03
C LEU A 158 -7.33 -23.12 6.47
N GLY A 159 -6.26 -22.82 5.73
CA GLY A 159 -4.89 -23.28 6.06
C GLY A 159 -4.60 -24.75 5.74
N LEU A 160 -5.60 -25.55 5.36
CA LEU A 160 -5.41 -26.94 4.97
C LEU A 160 -4.82 -27.05 3.54
N PRO A 161 -4.02 -28.10 3.24
CA PRO A 161 -3.51 -28.33 1.89
C PRO A 161 -4.62 -28.47 0.83
N ALA A 162 -5.76 -29.07 1.20
CA ALA A 162 -6.93 -29.18 0.34
C ALA A 162 -7.50 -27.79 -0.03
N CYS A 163 -7.55 -26.86 0.94
CA CYS A 163 -7.98 -25.48 0.71
C CYS A 163 -7.00 -24.76 -0.21
N GLN A 164 -5.69 -24.88 -0.01
CA GLN A 164 -4.71 -24.26 -0.89
C GLN A 164 -4.84 -24.76 -2.34
N LYS A 165 -4.99 -26.08 -2.52
CA LYS A 165 -5.24 -26.67 -3.84
C LYS A 165 -6.54 -26.14 -4.45
N TYR A 166 -7.61 -26.05 -3.66
CA TYR A 166 -8.90 -25.53 -4.13
C TYR A 166 -8.81 -24.05 -4.56
N LEU A 167 -8.13 -23.22 -3.78
CA LEU A 167 -7.96 -21.79 -4.05
C LEU A 167 -7.00 -21.51 -5.21
N SER A 168 -6.18 -22.47 -5.64
CA SER A 168 -5.31 -22.32 -6.83
C SER A 168 -6.09 -21.99 -8.12
N ARG A 169 -7.41 -22.26 -8.15
CA ARG A 169 -8.33 -21.83 -9.22
C ARG A 169 -8.41 -20.31 -9.38
N ALA A 170 -8.17 -19.55 -8.31
CA ALA A 170 -8.15 -18.09 -8.36
C ALA A 170 -6.87 -17.55 -9.01
N GLY A 171 -5.77 -18.28 -8.97
CA GLY A 171 -4.49 -17.85 -9.54
C GLY A 171 -3.27 -18.39 -8.80
N PRO A 172 -2.06 -17.90 -9.17
CA PRO A 172 -0.79 -18.48 -8.74
C PRO A 172 -0.52 -18.37 -7.23
N THR A 173 -1.17 -17.43 -6.55
CA THR A 173 -1.02 -17.23 -5.10
C THR A 173 -1.88 -18.20 -4.28
N ALA A 174 -2.82 -18.90 -4.91
CA ALA A 174 -3.86 -19.69 -4.23
C ALA A 174 -4.58 -18.90 -3.12
N LYS A 175 -4.82 -17.61 -3.37
CA LYS A 175 -5.49 -16.67 -2.46
C LYS A 175 -6.53 -15.85 -3.24
N VAL A 176 -7.45 -15.27 -2.49
CA VAL A 176 -8.46 -14.33 -2.99
C VAL A 176 -8.34 -12.98 -2.25
N PRO A 177 -8.73 -11.87 -2.88
CA PRO A 177 -9.30 -11.76 -4.22
C PRO A 177 -8.29 -11.96 -5.34
N ALA A 178 -8.79 -12.40 -6.49
CA ALA A 178 -8.07 -12.37 -7.75
C ALA A 178 -9.03 -11.93 -8.87
N LEU A 179 -8.65 -10.91 -9.62
CA LEU A 179 -9.40 -10.41 -10.77
C LEU A 179 -8.85 -11.04 -12.04
N HIS A 180 -9.69 -11.78 -12.73
CA HIS A 180 -9.40 -12.35 -14.05
C HIS A 180 -9.89 -11.36 -15.11
N VAL A 181 -8.94 -10.86 -15.89
CA VAL A 181 -9.12 -9.85 -16.94
C VAL A 181 -8.89 -10.52 -18.30
N PRO A 182 -9.93 -10.82 -19.07
CA PRO A 182 -9.77 -11.36 -20.40
C PRO A 182 -9.17 -10.31 -21.35
N THR A 183 -8.28 -10.73 -22.25
CA THR A 183 -7.67 -9.86 -23.26
C THR A 183 -8.34 -10.06 -24.63
N PRO A 184 -8.19 -9.10 -25.56
CA PRO A 184 -8.64 -9.27 -26.94
C PRO A 184 -7.97 -10.46 -27.67
N SER A 185 -6.80 -10.91 -27.22
CA SER A 185 -6.11 -12.09 -27.77
C SER A 185 -6.72 -13.42 -27.30
N GLY A 186 -7.70 -13.39 -26.39
CA GLY A 186 -8.30 -14.57 -25.77
C GLY A 186 -7.51 -15.12 -24.57
N GLU A 187 -6.44 -14.45 -24.17
CA GLU A 187 -5.73 -14.75 -22.93
C GLU A 187 -6.46 -14.17 -21.71
N THR A 188 -6.08 -14.58 -20.50
CA THR A 188 -6.62 -14.01 -19.26
C THR A 188 -5.47 -13.60 -18.36
N HIS A 189 -5.38 -12.32 -18.06
CA HIS A 189 -4.48 -11.81 -17.03
C HIS A 189 -5.12 -11.93 -15.65
N ILE A 190 -4.30 -12.23 -14.65
CA ILE A 190 -4.75 -12.36 -13.26
C ILE A 190 -4.09 -11.26 -12.45
N VAL A 191 -4.88 -10.31 -11.97
CA VAL A 191 -4.46 -9.30 -11.00
C VAL A 191 -4.84 -9.79 -9.61
N PHE A 192 -3.86 -10.05 -8.76
CA PHE A 192 -4.04 -10.55 -7.39
C PHE A 192 -3.53 -9.54 -6.37
N GLU A 193 -4.00 -9.64 -5.12
CA GLU A 193 -3.93 -8.63 -4.05
C GLU A 193 -4.98 -7.53 -4.16
N SER A 194 -5.71 -7.26 -3.07
CA SER A 194 -6.83 -6.31 -3.09
C SER A 194 -6.38 -4.90 -3.49
N LEU A 195 -5.23 -4.43 -2.98
CA LEU A 195 -4.73 -3.10 -3.31
C LEU A 195 -4.23 -3.02 -4.77
N ALA A 196 -3.61 -4.09 -5.30
CA ALA A 196 -3.18 -4.12 -6.69
C ALA A 196 -4.39 -4.13 -7.65
N ILE A 197 -5.46 -4.84 -7.30
CA ILE A 197 -6.74 -4.78 -8.04
C ILE A 197 -7.30 -3.36 -8.02
N LEU A 198 -7.31 -2.68 -6.86
CA LEU A 198 -7.79 -1.30 -6.78
C LEU A 198 -6.94 -0.32 -7.61
N GLU A 199 -5.61 -0.50 -7.66
CA GLU A 199 -4.74 0.31 -8.53
C GLU A 199 -4.96 0.01 -10.02
N TYR A 200 -5.16 -1.26 -10.38
CA TYR A 200 -5.53 -1.63 -11.76
C TYR A 200 -6.83 -0.98 -12.19
N LEU A 201 -7.87 -1.03 -11.34
CA LEU A 201 -9.14 -0.35 -11.62
C LEU A 201 -8.96 1.18 -11.72
N ALA A 202 -8.04 1.77 -10.95
CA ALA A 202 -7.81 3.21 -10.97
C ALA A 202 -7.17 3.72 -12.27
N GLU A 203 -6.68 2.84 -13.15
CA GLU A 203 -6.22 3.23 -14.49
C GLU A 203 -7.38 3.72 -15.37
N ASP A 204 -8.56 3.09 -15.23
CA ASP A 204 -9.79 3.46 -15.94
C ASP A 204 -10.74 4.32 -15.10
N TYR A 205 -10.68 4.19 -13.76
CA TYR A 205 -11.55 4.87 -12.79
C TYR A 205 -10.70 5.71 -11.80
N PRO A 206 -10.08 6.82 -12.25
CA PRO A 206 -9.14 7.60 -11.44
C PRO A 206 -9.77 8.21 -10.18
N GLU A 207 -11.10 8.32 -10.11
CA GLU A 207 -11.86 8.76 -8.94
C GLU A 207 -11.73 7.84 -7.72
N LEU A 208 -11.23 6.61 -7.90
CA LEU A 208 -10.85 5.74 -6.78
C LEU A 208 -9.77 6.35 -5.89
N TRP A 209 -9.08 7.39 -6.35
CA TRP A 209 -8.13 8.13 -5.54
C TRP A 209 -8.43 9.64 -5.58
N PRO A 210 -8.04 10.38 -4.52
CA PRO A 210 -8.12 11.84 -4.56
C PRO A 210 -7.44 12.43 -5.80
N SER A 211 -8.00 13.51 -6.35
CA SER A 211 -7.44 14.19 -7.53
C SER A 211 -6.18 14.98 -7.21
N ASP A 212 -6.08 15.54 -5.99
CA ASP A 212 -4.85 16.19 -5.51
C ASP A 212 -3.71 15.18 -5.34
N ARG A 213 -2.51 15.57 -5.77
CA ARG A 213 -1.33 14.70 -5.76
C ARG A 213 -0.92 14.28 -4.36
N PHE A 214 -1.00 15.16 -3.37
CA PHE A 214 -0.57 14.88 -2.01
C PHE A 214 -1.63 14.12 -1.23
N GLU A 215 -2.91 14.47 -1.37
CA GLU A 215 -4.01 13.68 -0.84
C GLU A 215 -4.00 12.25 -1.40
N ARG A 216 -3.74 12.09 -2.71
CA ARG A 216 -3.62 10.77 -3.35
C ARG A 216 -2.44 9.96 -2.82
N ALA A 217 -1.28 10.58 -2.68
CA ALA A 217 -0.11 9.91 -2.11
C ALA A 217 -0.40 9.45 -0.67
N TYR A 218 -1.05 10.31 0.13
CA TYR A 218 -1.43 9.99 1.50
C TYR A 218 -2.46 8.85 1.58
N ALA A 219 -3.50 8.88 0.74
CA ALA A 219 -4.50 7.82 0.64
C ALA A 219 -3.86 6.46 0.31
N ARG A 220 -2.93 6.43 -0.65
CA ARG A 220 -2.16 5.21 -0.99
C ARG A 220 -1.27 4.73 0.15
N SER A 221 -0.61 5.63 0.87
CA SER A 221 0.17 5.28 2.06
C SER A 221 -0.70 4.63 3.13
N LEU A 222 -1.89 5.19 3.41
CA LEU A 222 -2.83 4.65 4.39
C LEU A 222 -3.42 3.30 3.94
N ALA A 223 -3.72 3.14 2.66
CA ALA A 223 -4.16 1.87 2.09
C ALA A 223 -3.10 0.77 2.23
N SER A 224 -1.83 1.12 1.98
CA SER A 224 -0.70 0.22 2.20
C SER A 224 -0.47 -0.08 3.70
N GLU A 225 -0.61 0.92 4.58
CA GLU A 225 -0.59 0.75 6.04
C GLU A 225 -1.69 -0.24 6.46
N MET A 226 -2.90 -0.15 5.90
CA MET A 226 -3.98 -1.12 6.17
C MET A 226 -3.65 -2.54 5.70
N ALA A 227 -2.96 -2.70 4.57
CA ALA A 227 -2.59 -4.01 4.04
C ALA A 227 -1.49 -4.69 4.88
N THR A 228 -0.53 -3.90 5.38
CA THR A 228 0.71 -4.40 6.00
C THR A 228 0.71 -4.31 7.53
N SER A 229 -0.06 -3.38 8.11
CA SER A 229 -0.14 -3.12 9.55
C SER A 229 -1.47 -3.58 10.14
N PHE A 230 -1.76 -3.18 11.38
CA PHE A 230 -2.99 -3.48 12.12
C PHE A 230 -3.30 -4.97 12.26
N GLY A 231 -2.28 -5.82 12.35
CA GLY A 231 -2.44 -7.28 12.47
C GLY A 231 -3.38 -7.65 13.62
N ALA A 232 -3.19 -7.06 14.81
CA ALA A 232 -4.04 -7.31 15.98
C ALA A 232 -5.53 -7.05 15.71
N VAL A 233 -5.87 -5.93 15.03
CA VAL A 233 -7.26 -5.60 14.69
C VAL A 233 -7.78 -6.45 13.52
N ARG A 234 -6.93 -6.73 12.52
CA ARG A 234 -7.29 -7.57 11.36
C ARG A 234 -7.52 -9.04 11.72
N ASN A 235 -6.89 -9.51 12.80
CA ASN A 235 -6.98 -10.88 13.28
C ASN A 235 -8.28 -11.18 14.04
N TYR A 236 -9.08 -10.17 14.39
CA TYR A 236 -10.50 -10.42 14.64
C TYR A 236 -11.09 -11.04 13.37
N ALA A 237 -11.60 -12.26 13.47
CA ALA A 237 -12.23 -12.92 12.33
C ALA A 237 -13.36 -12.03 11.80
N MET A 238 -13.43 -11.87 10.48
CA MET A 238 -14.63 -11.27 9.92
C MET A 238 -15.69 -12.37 9.95
N ASN A 239 -16.71 -12.24 10.80
CA ASN A 239 -17.84 -13.13 10.82
C ASN A 239 -19.11 -12.28 10.91
N ILE A 240 -19.61 -11.89 9.75
CA ILE A 240 -20.68 -10.88 9.60
C ILE A 240 -22.00 -11.36 10.21
N ARG A 241 -22.23 -12.68 10.26
CA ARG A 241 -23.42 -13.29 10.88
C ARG A 241 -23.43 -13.17 12.40
N GLN A 242 -22.30 -12.89 13.04
CA GLN A 242 -22.17 -12.92 14.50
C GLN A 242 -22.20 -11.52 15.11
N ARG A 243 -22.64 -11.46 16.37
CA ARG A 243 -22.58 -10.27 17.24
C ARG A 243 -22.13 -10.72 18.63
N TYR A 244 -20.86 -10.51 18.92
CA TYR A 244 -20.26 -10.80 20.21
C TYR A 244 -20.38 -9.57 21.12
N PRO A 245 -20.71 -9.74 22.41
CA PRO A 245 -20.57 -8.67 23.37
C PRO A 245 -19.10 -8.25 23.49
N PHE A 246 -18.86 -7.00 23.90
CA PHE A 246 -17.50 -6.53 24.15
C PHE A 246 -16.77 -7.44 25.14
N ASP A 247 -15.59 -7.90 24.74
CA ASP A 247 -14.72 -8.75 25.55
C ASP A 247 -13.41 -8.01 25.91
N PRO A 248 -13.20 -7.66 27.19
CA PRO A 248 -11.96 -7.03 27.65
C PRO A 248 -10.70 -7.87 27.41
N GLU A 249 -10.80 -9.20 27.38
CA GLU A 249 -9.65 -10.10 27.20
C GLU A 249 -9.14 -10.07 25.76
N LEU A 250 -10.06 -9.97 24.79
CA LEU A 250 -9.70 -9.80 23.38
C LEU A 250 -9.23 -8.37 23.07
N TYR A 251 -9.62 -7.38 23.88
CA TYR A 251 -9.24 -5.97 23.71
C TYR A 251 -7.85 -5.66 24.28
N THR A 252 -6.84 -6.35 23.72
CA THR A 252 -5.42 -6.24 24.12
C THR A 252 -4.82 -4.85 23.85
N GLU A 253 -3.64 -4.57 24.40
CA GLU A 253 -2.91 -3.32 24.17
C GLU A 253 -2.60 -3.05 22.69
N ASP A 254 -2.33 -4.10 21.90
CA ASP A 254 -2.05 -3.93 20.47
C ASP A 254 -3.34 -3.63 19.67
N VAL A 255 -4.48 -4.18 20.10
CA VAL A 255 -5.80 -3.79 19.56
C VAL A 255 -6.09 -2.34 19.91
N LYS A 256 -5.88 -1.92 21.16
CA LYS A 256 -6.07 -0.52 21.60
C LYS A 256 -5.25 0.45 20.76
N LYS A 257 -3.94 0.20 20.62
CA LYS A 257 -3.04 1.05 19.82
C LYS A 257 -3.47 1.10 18.35
N GLY A 258 -3.81 -0.06 17.77
CA GLY A 258 -4.29 -0.14 16.40
C GLY A 258 -5.58 0.66 16.19
N LEU A 259 -6.56 0.48 17.08
CA LEU A 259 -7.84 1.15 17.00
C LEU A 259 -7.72 2.66 17.24
N LEU A 260 -6.84 3.09 18.15
CA LEU A 260 -6.53 4.52 18.36
C LEU A 260 -5.93 5.17 17.11
N ARG A 261 -4.97 4.50 16.46
CA ARG A 261 -4.37 4.97 15.19
C ARG A 261 -5.44 5.07 14.09
N LEU A 262 -6.28 4.05 13.94
CA LEU A 262 -7.39 4.06 12.98
C LEU A 262 -8.38 5.19 13.25
N SER A 263 -8.78 5.35 14.51
CA SER A 263 -9.67 6.41 14.97
C SER A 263 -9.10 7.80 14.64
N SER A 264 -7.80 8.00 14.87
CA SER A 264 -7.12 9.26 14.56
C SER A 264 -7.12 9.56 13.06
N ILE A 265 -6.84 8.56 12.22
CA ILE A 265 -6.88 8.70 10.76
C ILE A 265 -8.28 9.11 10.30
N TRP A 266 -9.31 8.37 10.75
CA TRP A 266 -10.69 8.63 10.34
C TRP A 266 -11.18 9.98 10.84
N GLU A 267 -10.90 10.34 12.09
CA GLU A 267 -11.28 11.64 12.65
C GLU A 267 -10.63 12.78 11.86
N GLU A 268 -9.33 12.70 11.58
CA GLU A 268 -8.60 13.72 10.82
C GLU A 268 -9.19 13.89 9.41
N LEU A 269 -9.30 12.79 8.67
CA LEU A 269 -9.77 12.81 7.28
C LEU A 269 -11.22 13.27 7.17
N ARG A 270 -12.10 12.75 8.03
CA ARG A 270 -13.51 13.14 8.03
C ARG A 270 -13.76 14.54 8.53
N THR A 271 -12.97 15.05 9.47
CA THR A 271 -13.04 16.45 9.87
C THR A 271 -12.74 17.35 8.67
N LYS A 272 -11.66 17.07 7.93
CA LYS A 272 -11.29 17.83 6.73
C LYS A 272 -12.33 17.72 5.62
N ALA A 273 -12.81 16.51 5.34
CA ALA A 273 -13.76 16.26 4.27
C ALA A 273 -15.15 16.83 4.55
N SER A 274 -15.61 16.84 5.81
CA SER A 274 -16.90 17.43 6.20
C SER A 274 -17.03 18.94 5.97
N ALA A 275 -15.90 19.63 5.79
CA ALA A 275 -15.86 21.05 5.44
C ALA A 275 -15.91 21.30 3.92
N LYS A 276 -15.79 20.26 3.08
CA LYS A 276 -15.81 20.38 1.61
C LYS A 276 -17.25 20.35 1.10
N GLU A 277 -17.54 21.16 0.09
CA GLU A 277 -18.80 21.08 -0.63
C GLU A 277 -18.93 19.73 -1.34
N GLY A 278 -20.13 19.13 -1.31
CA GLY A 278 -20.37 17.82 -1.92
C GLY A 278 -19.83 16.63 -1.12
N ASP A 279 -19.53 16.79 0.17
CA ASP A 279 -19.19 15.68 1.06
C ASP A 279 -20.29 14.61 1.06
N GLN A 280 -19.91 13.38 0.72
CA GLN A 280 -20.78 12.21 0.67
C GLN A 280 -20.60 11.31 1.90
N GLY A 281 -19.74 11.69 2.86
CA GLY A 281 -19.54 10.94 4.11
C GLY A 281 -18.30 10.04 4.15
N TYR A 282 -17.54 9.96 3.07
CA TYR A 282 -16.34 9.13 2.92
C TYR A 282 -15.04 9.87 3.29
N LEU A 283 -13.93 9.16 3.47
CA LEU A 283 -12.71 9.72 4.04
C LEU A 283 -12.16 10.95 3.29
N PHE A 284 -12.30 11.00 1.97
CA PHE A 284 -11.90 12.14 1.14
C PHE A 284 -13.08 12.92 0.54
N GLY A 285 -14.28 12.76 1.10
CA GLY A 285 -15.51 13.41 0.64
C GLY A 285 -16.33 12.48 -0.25
N GLY A 286 -15.74 11.94 -1.31
CA GLY A 286 -16.31 10.86 -2.13
C GLY A 286 -15.71 9.49 -1.79
N PHE A 287 -16.37 8.41 -2.23
CA PHE A 287 -15.85 7.04 -2.04
C PHE A 287 -14.51 6.88 -2.78
N THR A 288 -13.52 6.34 -2.08
CA THR A 288 -12.19 6.03 -2.62
C THR A 288 -11.77 4.60 -2.32
N ALA A 289 -10.70 4.14 -2.96
CA ALA A 289 -10.05 2.87 -2.64
C ALA A 289 -9.61 2.76 -1.17
N LEU A 290 -9.37 3.88 -0.48
CA LEU A 290 -9.08 3.85 0.96
C LEU A 290 -10.29 3.39 1.77
N ASP A 291 -11.49 3.87 1.44
CA ASP A 291 -12.74 3.43 2.08
C ASP A 291 -12.95 1.93 1.83
N ALA A 292 -12.72 1.47 0.61
CA ALA A 292 -12.75 0.05 0.25
C ALA A 292 -11.78 -0.79 1.09
N MET A 293 -10.55 -0.32 1.29
CA MET A 293 -9.52 -1.02 2.08
C MET A 293 -9.89 -1.14 3.57
N TYR A 294 -10.58 -0.14 4.13
CA TYR A 294 -11.06 -0.14 5.51
C TYR A 294 -12.42 -0.80 5.72
N ALA A 295 -13.24 -0.99 4.69
CA ALA A 295 -14.58 -1.56 4.78
C ALA A 295 -14.69 -2.83 5.67
N PRO A 296 -13.77 -3.81 5.60
CA PRO A 296 -13.85 -5.01 6.45
C PRO A 296 -13.68 -4.74 7.95
N LEU A 297 -13.09 -3.60 8.34
CA LEU A 297 -12.99 -3.21 9.74
C LEU A 297 -14.35 -2.82 10.32
N MET A 298 -15.26 -2.31 9.50
CA MET A 298 -16.58 -1.86 9.95
C MET A 298 -17.40 -3.03 10.46
N PHE A 299 -17.35 -4.15 9.73
CA PHE A 299 -17.96 -5.40 10.19
C PHE A 299 -17.31 -5.94 11.45
N ARG A 300 -15.97 -5.91 11.58
CA ARG A 300 -15.28 -6.33 12.82
C ARG A 300 -15.67 -5.45 14.00
N ILE A 301 -15.66 -4.13 13.82
CA ILE A 301 -16.03 -3.17 14.87
C ILE A 301 -17.45 -3.46 15.38
N ARG A 302 -18.39 -3.74 14.48
CA ARG A 302 -19.77 -4.10 14.86
C ARG A 302 -19.88 -5.49 15.48
N SER A 303 -19.18 -6.48 14.92
CA SER A 303 -19.30 -7.88 15.36
C SER A 303 -18.68 -8.11 16.73
N TYR A 304 -17.70 -7.29 17.15
CA TYR A 304 -17.02 -7.40 18.44
C TYR A 304 -17.35 -6.25 19.41
N ASP A 305 -18.43 -5.50 19.13
CA ASP A 305 -18.90 -4.38 19.97
C ASP A 305 -17.79 -3.35 20.33
N LEU A 306 -16.99 -2.98 19.32
CA LEU A 306 -15.86 -2.06 19.47
C LEU A 306 -16.20 -0.61 19.13
N LEU A 307 -17.44 -0.30 18.71
CA LEU A 307 -17.79 1.06 18.27
C LEU A 307 -17.61 2.09 19.40
N SER A 308 -17.90 1.72 20.64
CA SER A 308 -17.66 2.56 21.83
C SER A 308 -16.17 2.83 22.11
N LYS A 309 -15.27 2.06 21.48
CA LYS A 309 -13.81 2.18 21.60
C LYS A 309 -13.18 2.96 20.45
N VAL A 310 -13.95 3.31 19.43
CA VAL A 310 -13.52 4.22 18.35
C VAL A 310 -13.55 5.64 18.89
N GLU A 311 -12.39 6.31 18.89
CA GLU A 311 -12.25 7.67 19.39
C GLU A 311 -12.61 8.71 18.32
N GLY A 312 -13.19 9.83 18.73
CA GLY A 312 -13.63 10.89 17.80
C GLY A 312 -15.09 10.72 17.35
N LYS A 313 -15.74 11.85 17.04
CA LYS A 313 -17.15 11.85 16.64
C LYS A 313 -17.30 11.63 15.13
N HIS A 314 -16.38 12.16 14.33
CA HIS A 314 -16.38 12.00 12.88
C HIS A 314 -15.92 10.59 12.49
N ALA A 315 -14.99 10.00 13.26
CA ALA A 315 -14.58 8.61 13.09
C ALA A 315 -15.74 7.63 13.32
N ARG A 316 -16.49 7.77 14.43
CA ARG A 316 -17.66 6.93 14.70
C ARG A 316 -18.76 7.10 13.65
N ALA A 317 -19.05 8.34 13.26
CA ALA A 317 -20.01 8.62 12.19
C ALA A 317 -19.59 7.99 10.85
N TYR A 318 -18.30 7.93 10.54
CA TYR A 318 -17.80 7.24 9.34
C TYR A 318 -17.96 5.73 9.40
N VAL A 319 -17.72 5.10 10.57
CA VAL A 319 -18.00 3.67 10.75
C VAL A 319 -19.47 3.36 10.47
N GLU A 320 -20.37 4.16 11.05
CA GLU A 320 -21.82 4.02 10.82
C GLU A 320 -22.21 4.30 9.36
N HIS A 321 -21.60 5.30 8.73
CA HIS A 321 -21.81 5.62 7.33
C HIS A 321 -21.44 4.44 6.42
N MET A 322 -20.27 3.84 6.62
CA MET A 322 -19.82 2.67 5.86
C MET A 322 -20.70 1.44 6.10
N LEU A 323 -21.16 1.21 7.33
CA LEU A 323 -22.14 0.13 7.61
C LEU A 323 -23.51 0.38 6.96
N ASN A 324 -23.81 1.64 6.63
CA ASN A 324 -25.05 2.03 5.96
C ASN A 324 -24.96 2.10 4.44
N ASN A 325 -23.76 2.00 3.87
CA ASN A 325 -23.54 1.92 2.43
C ASN A 325 -24.34 0.75 1.82
N GLU A 326 -24.96 0.98 0.67
CA GLU A 326 -25.88 0.02 0.04
C GLU A 326 -25.19 -1.28 -0.35
N GLN A 327 -23.99 -1.19 -0.94
CA GLN A 327 -23.21 -2.36 -1.36
C GLN A 327 -22.69 -3.15 -0.16
N MET A 328 -22.33 -2.48 0.94
CA MET A 328 -22.00 -3.14 2.20
C MET A 328 -23.19 -3.92 2.77
N LYS A 329 -24.40 -3.34 2.72
CA LYS A 329 -25.63 -4.04 3.13
C LYS A 329 -25.93 -5.22 2.23
N GLU A 330 -25.73 -5.08 0.91
CA GLU A 330 -25.87 -6.19 -0.03
C GLU A 330 -24.88 -7.32 0.29
N TRP A 331 -23.63 -7.01 0.60
CA TRP A 331 -22.65 -8.01 1.01
C TRP A 331 -23.06 -8.73 2.30
N GLU A 332 -23.54 -7.98 3.30
CA GLU A 332 -24.07 -8.55 4.55
C GLU A 332 -25.27 -9.46 4.29
N GLU A 333 -26.23 -9.02 3.47
CA GLU A 333 -27.39 -9.82 3.10
C GLU A 333 -26.97 -11.13 2.41
N GLN A 334 -26.07 -11.06 1.42
CA GLN A 334 -25.55 -12.25 0.75
C GLN A 334 -24.80 -13.16 1.73
N SER A 335 -24.03 -12.60 2.68
CA SER A 335 -23.35 -13.38 3.71
C SER A 335 -24.30 -14.11 4.66
N SER A 336 -25.48 -13.54 4.92
CA SER A 336 -26.48 -14.15 5.81
C SER A 336 -27.10 -15.43 5.23
N HIS A 337 -27.04 -15.61 3.92
CA HIS A 337 -27.53 -16.80 3.22
C HIS A 337 -26.50 -17.93 3.14
N GLU A 338 -25.22 -17.65 3.41
CA GLU A 338 -24.17 -18.66 3.46
C GLU A 338 -24.40 -19.56 4.69
N LYS A 339 -24.23 -20.88 4.51
CA LYS A 339 -24.47 -21.89 5.56
C LYS A 339 -23.18 -22.55 6.05
N GLU A 340 -22.14 -22.45 5.24
CA GLU A 340 -20.84 -23.00 5.51
C GLU A 340 -20.21 -22.32 6.71
N ILE A 341 -19.40 -23.08 7.42
CA ILE A 341 -18.73 -22.67 8.65
C ILE A 341 -17.26 -22.95 8.45
N ILE A 342 -16.44 -21.94 8.73
CA ILE A 342 -14.99 -22.06 8.72
C ILE A 342 -14.55 -22.10 10.19
N PRO A 343 -14.24 -23.29 10.75
CA PRO A 343 -13.94 -23.43 12.17
C PRO A 343 -12.84 -22.49 12.66
N SER A 344 -11.81 -22.22 11.86
CA SER A 344 -10.72 -21.31 12.24
C SER A 344 -11.16 -19.86 12.46
N ASP A 345 -12.29 -19.46 11.88
CA ASP A 345 -12.83 -18.10 11.93
C ASP A 345 -14.08 -17.98 12.84
N GLU A 346 -14.42 -19.04 13.58
CA GLU A 346 -15.41 -19.01 14.64
C GLU A 346 -14.74 -18.72 15.99
N LEU A 347 -15.11 -17.62 16.64
CA LEU A 347 -14.54 -17.26 17.96
C LEU A 347 -14.98 -18.26 19.04
N TYR A 348 -16.24 -18.64 18.99
CA TYR A 348 -16.84 -19.64 19.88
C TYR A 348 -17.41 -20.76 19.02
N PRO A 349 -17.34 -22.02 19.48
CA PRO A 349 -18.06 -23.10 18.83
C PRO A 349 -19.54 -22.72 18.70
N LEU A 350 -20.14 -22.92 17.54
CA LEU A 350 -21.57 -22.69 17.35
C LEU A 350 -22.33 -23.49 18.41
N THR A 351 -23.00 -22.78 19.31
CA THR A 351 -23.93 -23.40 20.23
C THR A 351 -25.08 -23.97 19.40
N LYS A 352 -25.25 -25.30 19.47
CA LYS A 352 -26.30 -26.03 18.77
C LYS A 352 -27.69 -25.62 19.22
#